data_AF-F8IJX4-F1
#
_entry.id   AF-F8IJX4-F1
#
_cell.length_a   1.000
_cell.length_b   1.000
_cell.length_c   1.000
_cell.angle_alpha   90.00
_cell.angle_beta   90.00
_cell.angle_gamma   90.00
#
_symmetry.space_group_name_H-M   'P 1'
#
loop_
_entity.id
_entity.type
_entity.pdbx_description
1 polymer ?
#
loop_
_entity_poly.entity_id
_entity_poly.type
_entity_poly.pdbx_seq_one_letter_code
_entity_poly.pdbx_strand_id
1 'polypeptide(L)'
;MQPLFSVPGVGAFALSMGLAAGYPMDAVITARFRQTNQCTRIEGERLLAFTNTADPLFMFGAVAVGMFKSPALGGLFALAHYISSFLVGVAFKFWGRRDPDHLREVKEREEVRPKGNLFARAYREMLTAREEDGRPFGKLLGNAVSESVQTILMISGFIVFFAVVIEILEVSGIMAFLGWPLMEIYRLLGIHTGLVQPTLAGVLELDIGSAQTAAVPAPLIQKLALVSGIIAWSGLSVHAQVASVLTHTDIRMRPYFLARFLHASLAALLTVVLYGMGVGRTAQGALASVTRHLPMMSSVSEQEGFWTTFTHAMSNSFELWLGICAALTVLSAGVLLLRRIRIVAFFVRSQG
;
A
#
# COMPACT_ATOMS: atom_id res chain seq x y z
N MET A 1 3.73 -15.16 -5.73
CA MET A 1 4.15 -14.15 -6.72
C MET A 1 4.11 -14.66 -8.14
N GLN A 2 4.99 -15.58 -8.55
CA GLN A 2 5.09 -16.03 -9.96
C GLN A 2 3.82 -16.68 -10.55
N PRO A 3 3.11 -17.62 -9.88
CA PRO A 3 1.94 -18.28 -10.48
C PRO A 3 0.72 -17.36 -10.61
N LEU A 4 0.59 -16.40 -9.70
CA LEU A 4 -0.59 -15.54 -9.62
C LEU A 4 -0.41 -14.20 -10.36
N PHE A 5 0.75 -13.57 -10.21
CA PHE A 5 1.03 -12.23 -10.73
C PHE A 5 2.10 -12.21 -11.83
N SER A 6 2.78 -13.34 -12.08
CA SER A 6 3.90 -13.40 -13.05
C SER A 6 4.99 -12.35 -12.78
N VAL A 7 5.32 -12.17 -11.49
CA VAL A 7 6.39 -11.31 -10.97
C VAL A 7 7.37 -12.15 -10.11
N PRO A 8 8.62 -11.70 -9.91
CA PRO A 8 9.64 -12.49 -9.23
C PRO A 8 9.36 -12.61 -7.73
N GLY A 9 10.03 -13.57 -7.08
CA GLY A 9 9.85 -13.81 -5.64
C GLY A 9 10.11 -12.58 -4.77
N VAL A 10 11.10 -11.75 -5.15
CA VAL A 10 11.40 -10.47 -4.47
C VAL A 10 10.21 -9.51 -4.46
N GLY A 11 9.29 -9.62 -5.42
CA GLY A 11 8.07 -8.83 -5.46
C GLY A 11 7.15 -9.05 -4.24
N ALA A 12 7.31 -10.16 -3.50
CA ALA A 12 6.61 -10.36 -2.24
C ALA A 12 7.01 -9.30 -1.20
N PHE A 13 8.28 -8.88 -1.19
CA PHE A 13 8.74 -7.81 -0.31
C PHE A 13 8.12 -6.47 -0.70
N ALA A 14 8.09 -6.13 -2.00
CA ALA A 14 7.41 -4.92 -2.47
C ALA A 14 5.92 -4.91 -2.13
N LEU A 15 5.22 -6.04 -2.28
CA LEU A 15 3.81 -6.16 -1.88
C LEU A 15 3.63 -5.94 -0.38
N SER A 16 4.40 -6.62 0.46
CA SER A 16 4.29 -6.49 1.92
C SER A 16 4.58 -5.06 2.38
N MET A 17 5.63 -4.44 1.82
CA MET A 17 5.98 -3.05 2.15
C MET A 17 4.96 -2.06 1.61
N GLY A 18 4.41 -2.27 0.40
CA GLY A 18 3.36 -1.43 -0.16
C GLY A 18 2.05 -1.48 0.65
N LEU A 19 1.69 -2.65 1.16
CA LEU A 19 0.55 -2.79 2.08
C LEU A 19 0.78 -2.11 3.43
N ALA A 20 2.03 -2.02 3.89
CA ALA A 20 2.35 -1.44 5.19
C ALA A 20 2.59 0.07 5.14
N ALA A 21 3.33 0.54 4.14
CA ALA A 21 3.81 1.92 4.03
C ALA A 21 3.04 2.77 3.01
N GLY A 22 2.31 2.14 2.10
CA GLY A 22 1.53 2.82 1.06
C GLY A 22 2.36 3.46 -0.04
N TYR A 23 1.71 4.33 -0.83
CA TYR A 23 2.36 5.16 -1.83
C TYR A 23 3.33 6.17 -1.21
N PRO A 24 4.45 6.52 -1.88
CA PRO A 24 5.00 5.94 -3.11
C PRO A 24 6.08 4.88 -2.83
N MET A 25 6.10 4.29 -1.62
CA MET A 25 7.22 3.46 -1.15
C MET A 25 7.44 2.18 -1.97
N ASP A 26 6.36 1.57 -2.45
CA ASP A 26 6.46 0.40 -3.32
C ASP A 26 7.07 0.75 -4.70
N ALA A 27 6.87 1.98 -5.19
CA ALA A 27 7.54 2.48 -6.38
C ALA A 27 9.04 2.66 -6.15
N VAL A 28 9.44 3.15 -4.97
CA VAL A 28 10.85 3.24 -4.56
C VAL A 28 11.49 1.84 -4.54
N ILE A 29 10.81 0.87 -3.92
CA ILE A 29 11.31 -0.51 -3.83
C ILE A 29 11.37 -1.16 -5.23
N THR A 30 10.34 -0.97 -6.06
CA THR A 30 10.29 -1.54 -7.40
C THR A 30 11.35 -0.93 -8.31
N ALA A 31 11.58 0.39 -8.22
CA ALA A 31 12.66 1.06 -8.94
C ALA A 31 14.02 0.48 -8.55
N ARG A 32 14.24 0.26 -7.24
CA ARG A 32 15.47 -0.36 -6.73
C ARG A 32 15.63 -1.79 -7.23
N PHE A 33 14.56 -2.59 -7.26
CA PHE A 33 14.60 -3.95 -7.84
C PHE A 33 14.96 -3.94 -9.32
N ARG A 34 14.50 -2.95 -10.09
CA ARG A 34 14.90 -2.81 -11.49
C ARG A 34 16.35 -2.39 -11.63
N GLN A 35 16.80 -1.38 -10.88
CA GLN A 35 18.19 -0.89 -10.90
C GLN A 35 19.21 -1.94 -10.49
N THR A 36 18.81 -2.88 -9.62
CA THR A 36 19.65 -3.99 -9.15
C THR A 36 19.44 -5.29 -9.93
N ASN A 37 18.77 -5.23 -11.09
CA ASN A 37 18.47 -6.39 -11.95
C ASN A 37 17.77 -7.56 -11.23
N GLN A 38 17.00 -7.27 -10.17
CA GLN A 38 16.22 -8.27 -9.43
C GLN A 38 14.85 -8.56 -10.06
N CYS A 39 14.37 -7.64 -10.91
CA CYS A 39 13.20 -7.81 -11.76
C CYS A 39 13.46 -7.29 -13.18
N THR A 40 12.78 -7.89 -14.15
CA THR A 40 12.70 -7.35 -15.51
C THR A 40 11.84 -6.10 -15.55
N ARG A 41 11.96 -5.30 -16.62
CA ARG A 41 11.10 -4.12 -16.82
C ARG A 41 9.62 -4.45 -16.71
N ILE A 42 9.17 -5.48 -17.44
CA ILE A 42 7.76 -5.91 -17.45
C ILE A 42 7.33 -6.44 -16.08
N GLU A 43 8.21 -7.16 -15.36
CA GLU A 43 7.90 -7.58 -14.00
C GLU A 43 7.77 -6.39 -13.04
N GLY A 44 8.59 -5.35 -13.21
CA GLY A 44 8.45 -4.08 -12.48
C GLY A 44 7.14 -3.37 -12.79
N GLU A 45 6.74 -3.28 -14.07
CA GLU A 45 5.45 -2.72 -14.49
C GLU A 45 4.27 -3.49 -13.87
N ARG A 46 4.32 -4.82 -13.88
CA ARG A 46 3.32 -5.68 -13.23
C ARG A 46 3.30 -5.49 -11.71
N LEU A 47 4.46 -5.29 -11.08
CA LEU A 47 4.56 -5.11 -9.63
C LEU A 47 3.86 -3.81 -9.21
N LEU A 48 4.25 -2.68 -9.80
CA LEU A 48 3.63 -1.37 -9.54
C LEU A 48 2.11 -1.34 -9.73
N ALA A 49 1.61 -2.14 -10.68
CA ALA A 49 0.19 -2.19 -11.00
C ALA A 49 -0.70 -2.58 -9.80
N PHE A 50 -0.20 -3.39 -8.85
CA PHE A 50 -0.99 -3.86 -7.70
C PHE A 50 -0.32 -3.66 -6.34
N THR A 51 0.94 -3.24 -6.27
CA THR A 51 1.60 -2.99 -4.98
C THR A 51 1.43 -1.57 -4.47
N ASN A 52 1.13 -0.60 -5.34
CA ASN A 52 1.03 0.81 -4.93
C ASN A 52 -0.32 1.09 -4.28
N THR A 53 -0.54 0.61 -3.07
CA THR A 53 -1.84 0.74 -2.39
C THR A 53 -1.82 1.84 -1.34
N ALA A 54 -3.00 2.25 -0.89
CA ALA A 54 -3.14 3.05 0.31
C ALA A 54 -2.73 2.24 1.54
N ASP A 55 -2.09 2.88 2.50
CA ASP A 55 -1.79 2.24 3.77
C ASP A 55 -3.05 2.20 4.68
N PRO A 56 -3.09 1.26 5.63
CA PRO A 56 -4.22 1.15 6.55
C PRO A 56 -4.39 2.39 7.45
N LEU A 57 -3.31 3.08 7.82
CA LEU A 57 -3.40 4.25 8.70
C LEU A 57 -4.15 5.38 8.01
N PHE A 58 -3.94 5.57 6.70
CA PHE A 58 -4.72 6.51 5.91
C PHE A 58 -6.21 6.12 5.83
N MET A 59 -6.54 4.87 5.47
CA MET A 59 -7.93 4.45 5.30
C MET A 59 -8.73 4.42 6.61
N PHE A 60 -8.16 3.89 7.69
CA PHE A 60 -8.83 3.83 8.99
C PHE A 60 -8.75 5.17 9.72
N GLY A 61 -7.57 5.78 9.77
CA GLY A 61 -7.31 6.99 10.55
C GLY A 61 -7.82 8.24 9.83
N ALA A 62 -7.18 8.63 8.73
CA ALA A 62 -7.49 9.90 8.07
C ALA A 62 -8.91 9.90 7.46
N VAL A 63 -9.27 8.86 6.71
CA VAL A 63 -10.52 8.83 5.97
C VAL A 63 -11.71 8.44 6.86
N ALA A 64 -11.71 7.24 7.43
CA ALA A 64 -12.87 6.74 8.18
C ALA A 64 -13.11 7.53 9.48
N VAL A 65 -12.08 7.67 10.33
CA VAL A 65 -12.20 8.41 11.59
C VAL A 65 -12.10 9.92 11.37
N GLY A 66 -11.13 10.40 10.60
CA GLY A 66 -10.87 11.83 10.42
C GLY A 66 -11.95 12.54 9.61
N MET A 67 -12.24 12.07 8.39
CA MET A 67 -13.14 12.73 7.44
C MET A 67 -14.61 12.31 7.64
N PHE A 68 -14.90 11.01 7.79
CA PHE A 68 -16.27 10.50 7.92
C PHE A 68 -16.78 10.41 9.36
N LYS A 69 -15.91 10.59 10.37
CA LYS A 69 -16.25 10.42 11.80
C LYS A 69 -16.90 9.07 12.12
N SER A 70 -16.53 8.02 11.38
CA SER A 70 -17.11 6.67 11.51
C SER A 70 -16.02 5.60 11.34
N PRO A 71 -15.46 5.08 12.46
CA PRO A 71 -14.43 4.03 12.42
C PRO A 71 -14.87 2.76 11.68
N ALA A 72 -16.17 2.46 11.69
CA ALA A 72 -16.75 1.28 11.05
C ALA A 72 -16.52 1.25 9.53
N LEU A 73 -16.30 2.40 8.90
CA LEU A 73 -16.03 2.51 7.47
C LEU A 73 -14.60 2.12 7.09
N GLY A 74 -13.66 2.11 8.03
CA GLY A 74 -12.25 1.80 7.74
C GLY A 74 -12.07 0.40 7.17
N GLY A 75 -12.77 -0.59 7.75
CA GLY A 75 -12.76 -1.96 7.24
C GLY A 75 -13.38 -2.09 5.86
N LEU A 76 -14.43 -1.31 5.56
CA LEU A 76 -15.05 -1.28 4.24
C LEU A 76 -14.05 -0.78 3.18
N PHE A 77 -13.42 0.37 3.44
CA PHE A 77 -12.44 0.95 2.51
C PHE A 77 -11.25 0.02 2.31
N ALA A 78 -10.68 -0.53 3.39
CA ALA A 78 -9.53 -1.42 3.32
C ALA A 78 -9.83 -2.71 2.53
N LEU A 79 -10.96 -3.37 2.80
CA LEU A 79 -11.36 -4.58 2.08
C LEU A 79 -11.59 -4.28 0.60
N ALA A 80 -12.36 -3.25 0.28
CA ALA A 80 -12.61 -2.87 -1.11
C ALA A 80 -11.30 -2.54 -1.83
N HIS A 81 -10.41 -1.77 -1.20
CA HIS A 81 -9.15 -1.33 -1.79
C HIS A 81 -8.16 -2.47 -2.01
N TYR A 82 -7.95 -3.35 -1.04
CA TYR A 82 -6.99 -4.45 -1.19
C TYR A 82 -7.50 -5.58 -2.07
N ILE A 83 -8.79 -5.91 -2.01
CA ILE A 83 -9.38 -6.90 -2.93
C ILE A 83 -9.29 -6.38 -4.37
N SER A 84 -9.67 -5.12 -4.62
CA SER A 84 -9.55 -4.55 -5.96
C SER A 84 -8.10 -4.50 -6.46
N SER A 85 -7.13 -4.12 -5.61
CA SER A 85 -5.71 -4.14 -5.99
C SER A 85 -5.25 -5.55 -6.38
N PHE A 86 -5.63 -6.55 -5.58
CA PHE A 86 -5.29 -7.95 -5.87
C PHE A 86 -5.88 -8.43 -7.19
N LEU A 87 -7.14 -8.07 -7.49
CA LEU A 87 -7.79 -8.36 -8.77
C LEU A 87 -7.07 -7.68 -9.95
N VAL A 88 -6.62 -6.43 -9.78
CA VAL A 88 -5.77 -5.74 -10.77
C VAL A 88 -4.48 -6.52 -10.99
N GLY A 89 -3.83 -7.00 -9.94
CA GLY A 89 -2.63 -7.84 -10.06
C GLY A 89 -2.86 -9.11 -10.87
N VAL A 90 -3.99 -9.80 -10.64
CA VAL A 90 -4.38 -10.98 -11.43
C VAL A 90 -4.65 -10.63 -12.89
N ALA A 91 -5.29 -9.48 -13.16
CA ALA A 91 -5.54 -9.01 -14.52
C ALA A 91 -4.22 -8.65 -15.25
N PHE A 92 -3.30 -7.96 -14.57
CA PHE A 92 -2.01 -7.53 -15.12
C PHE A 92 -0.99 -8.67 -15.27
N LYS A 93 -1.28 -9.86 -14.75
CA LYS A 93 -0.49 -11.08 -14.99
C LYS A 93 -0.12 -11.29 -16.46
N PHE A 94 -1.04 -10.98 -17.37
CA PHE A 94 -0.86 -11.20 -18.81
C PHE A 94 -0.16 -10.03 -19.53
N TRP A 95 0.03 -8.89 -18.86
CA TRP A 95 0.65 -7.70 -19.42
C TRP A 95 2.09 -7.98 -19.87
N GLY A 96 2.45 -7.69 -21.12
CA GLY A 96 3.83 -7.83 -21.61
C GLY A 96 4.39 -9.27 -21.60
N ARG A 97 3.55 -10.31 -21.48
CA ARG A 97 4.03 -11.71 -21.36
C ARG A 97 4.72 -12.25 -22.62
N ARG A 98 4.39 -11.70 -23.78
CA ARG A 98 4.97 -12.07 -25.08
C ARG A 98 6.05 -11.10 -25.56
N ASP A 99 6.45 -10.17 -24.70
CA ASP A 99 7.52 -9.22 -25.02
C ASP A 99 8.86 -9.97 -25.17
N PRO A 100 9.53 -9.89 -26.33
CA PRO A 100 10.77 -10.62 -26.59
C PRO A 100 11.90 -10.28 -25.61
N ASP A 101 12.02 -9.01 -25.21
CA ASP A 101 13.06 -8.55 -24.29
C ASP A 101 12.80 -9.11 -22.89
N HIS A 102 11.53 -9.11 -22.45
CA HIS A 102 11.14 -9.75 -21.19
C HIS A 102 11.46 -11.25 -21.17
N LEU A 103 11.15 -11.97 -22.25
CA LEU A 103 11.43 -13.41 -22.34
C LEU A 103 12.93 -13.70 -22.29
N ARG A 104 13.76 -12.83 -22.93
CA ARG A 104 15.21 -12.93 -22.87
C ARG A 104 15.73 -12.69 -21.45
N GLU A 105 15.35 -11.59 -20.81
CA GLU A 105 15.79 -11.25 -19.44
C GLU A 105 15.37 -12.33 -18.41
N VAL A 106 14.17 -12.90 -18.55
CA VAL A 106 13.71 -14.00 -17.68
C VAL A 106 14.55 -15.25 -17.90
N LYS A 107 14.84 -15.62 -19.15
CA LYS A 107 15.64 -16.80 -19.48
C LYS A 107 17.07 -16.68 -18.95
N GLU A 108 17.74 -15.56 -19.19
CA GLU A 108 19.08 -15.26 -18.65
C GLU A 108 19.10 -15.41 -17.13
N ARG A 109 18.05 -14.95 -16.44
CA ARG A 109 17.94 -15.08 -15.00
C ARG A 109 17.68 -16.51 -14.53
N GLU A 110 16.90 -17.29 -15.26
CA GLU A 110 16.63 -18.69 -14.93
C GLU A 110 17.86 -19.59 -15.14
N GLU A 111 18.72 -19.28 -16.11
CA GLU A 111 19.97 -20.00 -16.35
C GLU A 111 20.97 -19.87 -15.20
N VAL A 112 21.03 -18.70 -14.56
CA VAL A 112 21.94 -18.42 -13.43
C VAL A 112 21.41 -18.97 -12.09
N ARG A 113 20.12 -19.33 -12.01
CA ARG A 113 19.49 -19.68 -10.73
C ARG A 113 19.91 -21.06 -10.21
N PRO A 114 20.49 -21.14 -8.98
CA PRO A 114 20.85 -22.42 -8.39
C PRO A 114 19.61 -23.27 -8.07
N LYS A 115 19.69 -24.56 -8.42
CA LYS A 115 18.68 -25.59 -8.12
C LYS A 115 18.84 -26.09 -6.68
N GLY A 116 17.73 -26.33 -5.97
CA GLY A 116 17.74 -26.88 -4.61
C GLY A 116 16.50 -26.49 -3.79
N ASN A 117 16.53 -26.84 -2.49
CA ASN A 117 15.45 -26.52 -1.56
C ASN A 117 15.26 -25.00 -1.39
N LEU A 118 14.04 -24.52 -1.57
CA LEU A 118 13.69 -23.09 -1.56
C LEU A 118 14.14 -22.37 -0.27
N PHE A 119 13.90 -22.98 0.88
CA PHE A 119 14.23 -22.41 2.19
C PHE A 119 15.75 -22.33 2.42
N ALA A 120 16.49 -23.38 2.08
CA ALA A 120 17.94 -23.41 2.21
C ALA A 120 18.59 -22.36 1.29
N ARG A 121 18.06 -22.21 0.07
CA ARG A 121 18.49 -21.17 -0.87
C ARG A 121 18.20 -19.78 -0.33
N ALA A 122 16.97 -19.49 0.10
CA ALA A 122 16.61 -18.17 0.63
C ALA A 122 17.48 -17.75 1.82
N TYR A 123 17.78 -18.69 2.73
CA TYR A 123 18.67 -18.44 3.86
C TYR A 123 20.12 -18.16 3.42
N ARG A 124 20.65 -18.91 2.45
CA ARG A 124 22.00 -18.71 1.92
C ARG A 124 22.11 -17.36 1.20
N GLU A 125 21.16 -17.04 0.31
CA GLU A 125 21.11 -15.75 -0.39
C GLU A 125 21.06 -14.57 0.57
N MET A 126 20.29 -14.68 1.67
CA MET A 126 20.25 -13.65 2.72
C MET A 126 21.61 -13.46 3.40
N LEU A 127 22.32 -14.55 3.71
CA LEU A 127 23.67 -14.48 4.31
C LEU A 127 24.69 -13.90 3.33
N THR A 128 24.68 -14.37 2.08
CA THR A 128 25.56 -13.85 1.02
C THR A 128 25.32 -12.37 0.78
N ALA A 129 24.08 -11.93 0.64
CA ALA A 129 23.75 -10.51 0.47
C ALA A 129 24.19 -9.65 1.67
N ARG A 130 24.15 -10.20 2.89
CA ARG A 130 24.65 -9.51 4.10
C ARG A 130 26.18 -9.39 4.09
N GLU A 131 26.88 -10.44 3.67
CA GLU A 131 28.34 -10.45 3.55
C GLU A 131 28.83 -9.51 2.45
N GLU A 132 28.12 -9.47 1.30
CA GLU A 132 28.39 -8.58 0.17
C GLU A 132 28.13 -7.11 0.48
N ASP A 133 27.10 -6.78 1.27
CA ASP A 133 26.79 -5.39 1.64
C ASP A 133 27.93 -4.79 2.48
N GLY A 134 28.43 -5.50 3.49
CA GLY A 134 29.62 -5.13 4.28
C GLY A 134 29.54 -3.82 5.07
N ARG A 135 28.48 -3.02 4.90
CA ARG A 135 28.31 -1.72 5.58
C ARG A 135 28.10 -1.89 7.09
N PRO A 136 28.73 -1.06 7.92
CA PRO A 136 28.52 -1.10 9.37
C PRO A 136 27.11 -0.59 9.73
N PHE A 137 26.60 -1.04 10.88
CA PHE A 137 25.26 -0.67 11.38
C PHE A 137 25.02 0.84 11.38
N GLY A 138 25.98 1.65 11.83
CA GLY A 138 25.84 3.11 11.86
C GLY A 138 25.64 3.73 10.47
N LYS A 139 26.27 3.17 9.43
CA LYS A 139 26.08 3.63 8.05
C LYS A 139 24.71 3.21 7.51
N LEU A 140 24.26 2.00 7.82
CA LEU A 140 22.92 1.53 7.46
C LEU A 140 21.83 2.40 8.09
N LEU A 141 21.97 2.69 9.39
CA LEU A 141 21.05 3.55 10.13
C LEU A 141 21.04 4.98 9.56
N GLY A 142 22.22 5.57 9.35
CA GLY A 142 22.34 6.91 8.79
C GLY A 142 21.71 7.03 7.40
N ASN A 143 21.98 6.05 6.52
CA ASN A 143 21.37 6.01 5.19
C ASN A 143 19.84 5.87 5.26
N ALA A 144 19.32 4.99 6.11
CA ALA A 144 17.88 4.79 6.27
C ALA A 144 17.16 6.06 6.74
N VAL A 145 17.76 6.80 7.69
CA VAL A 145 17.21 8.08 8.16
C VAL A 145 17.24 9.12 7.03
N SER A 146 18.36 9.28 6.32
CA SER A 146 18.50 10.24 5.22
C SER A 146 17.52 9.95 4.06
N GLU A 147 17.41 8.69 3.63
CA GLU A 147 16.47 8.26 2.59
C GLU A 147 15.02 8.50 3.02
N SER A 148 14.68 8.25 4.29
CA SER A 148 13.34 8.50 4.83
C SER A 148 12.99 9.99 4.85
N VAL A 149 13.91 10.84 5.32
CA VAL A 149 13.71 12.31 5.33
C VAL A 149 13.51 12.84 3.92
N GLN A 150 14.35 12.41 2.96
CA GLN A 150 14.23 12.82 1.57
C GLN A 150 12.89 12.39 0.97
N THR A 151 12.45 11.16 1.25
CA THR A 151 11.18 10.62 0.75
C THR A 151 9.98 11.39 1.32
N ILE A 152 9.97 11.66 2.63
CA ILE A 152 8.91 12.45 3.27
C ILE A 152 8.86 13.88 2.72
N LEU A 153 10.01 14.53 2.56
CA LEU A 153 10.08 15.88 1.99
C LEU A 153 9.54 15.92 0.55
N MET A 154 9.87 14.91 -0.26
CA MET A 154 9.34 14.76 -1.62
C MET A 154 7.82 14.61 -1.60
N ILE A 155 7.27 13.70 -0.78
CA ILE A 155 5.82 13.47 -0.67
C ILE A 155 5.11 14.77 -0.26
N SER A 156 5.57 15.42 0.80
CA SER A 156 5.00 16.70 1.28
C SER A 156 5.09 17.80 0.22
N GLY A 157 6.19 17.87 -0.53
CA GLY A 157 6.36 18.81 -1.63
C GLY A 157 5.31 18.63 -2.73
N PHE A 158 5.04 17.38 -3.13
CA PHE A 158 4.00 17.09 -4.12
C PHE A 158 2.59 17.37 -3.60
N ILE A 159 2.27 17.00 -2.35
CA ILE A 159 0.97 17.29 -1.74
C ILE A 159 0.72 18.80 -1.71
N VAL A 160 1.67 19.60 -1.21
CA VAL A 160 1.54 21.06 -1.15
C VAL A 160 1.44 21.67 -2.54
N PHE A 161 2.24 21.20 -3.50
CA PHE A 161 2.18 21.68 -4.88
C PHE A 161 0.79 21.44 -5.49
N PHE A 162 0.24 20.22 -5.39
CA PHE A 162 -1.07 19.92 -5.93
C PHE A 162 -2.21 20.62 -5.18
N ALA A 163 -2.08 20.83 -3.87
CA ALA A 163 -3.02 21.65 -3.10
C ALA A 163 -3.09 23.10 -3.61
N VAL A 164 -1.94 23.72 -3.86
CA VAL A 164 -1.87 25.07 -4.46
C VAL A 164 -2.42 25.08 -5.88
N VAL A 165 -2.14 24.05 -6.67
CA VAL A 165 -2.71 23.92 -8.03
C VAL A 165 -4.23 23.82 -7.98
N ILE A 166 -4.79 23.01 -7.08
CA ILE A 166 -6.25 22.91 -6.88
C ILE A 166 -6.83 24.29 -6.57
N GLU A 167 -6.25 25.02 -5.62
CA GLU A 167 -6.71 26.35 -5.22
C GLU A 167 -6.68 27.35 -6.39
N ILE A 168 -5.60 27.36 -7.18
CA ILE A 168 -5.48 28.22 -8.38
C ILE A 168 -6.55 27.85 -9.41
N LEU A 169 -6.78 26.55 -9.66
CA LEU A 169 -7.78 26.08 -10.62
C LEU A 169 -9.22 26.39 -10.15
N GLU A 170 -9.46 26.42 -8.85
CA GLU A 170 -10.74 26.77 -8.25
C GLU A 170 -11.01 28.27 -8.36
N VAL A 171 -10.09 29.12 -7.91
CA VAL A 171 -10.21 30.60 -7.98
C VAL A 171 -10.28 31.10 -9.43
N SER A 172 -9.57 30.47 -10.37
CA SER A 172 -9.62 30.83 -11.79
C SER A 172 -10.91 30.37 -12.50
N GLY A 173 -11.76 29.57 -11.85
CA GLY A 173 -12.97 29.00 -12.45
C GLY A 173 -12.73 27.84 -13.43
N ILE A 174 -11.49 27.39 -13.61
CA ILE A 174 -11.15 26.26 -14.48
C ILE A 174 -11.80 24.97 -13.96
N MET A 175 -11.85 24.77 -12.64
CA MET A 175 -12.56 23.63 -12.05
C MET A 175 -14.05 23.60 -12.40
N ALA A 176 -14.72 24.76 -12.41
CA ALA A 176 -16.11 24.85 -12.83
C ALA A 176 -16.30 24.53 -14.32
N PHE A 177 -15.39 25.02 -15.17
CA PHE A 177 -15.39 24.71 -16.60
C PHE A 177 -15.20 23.21 -16.88
N LEU A 178 -14.22 22.57 -16.23
CA LEU A 178 -13.98 21.12 -16.32
C LEU A 178 -15.12 20.30 -15.70
N GLY A 179 -15.80 20.84 -14.69
CA GLY A 179 -16.90 20.18 -14.00
C GLY A 179 -18.21 20.18 -14.78
N TRP A 180 -18.42 21.13 -15.70
CA TRP A 180 -19.65 21.21 -16.49
C TRP A 180 -20.01 19.91 -17.23
N PRO A 181 -19.12 19.29 -18.04
CA PRO A 181 -19.46 18.03 -18.71
C PRO A 181 -19.65 16.87 -17.72
N LEU A 182 -18.88 16.86 -16.62
CA LEU A 182 -18.99 15.84 -15.59
C LEU A 182 -20.31 15.93 -14.82
N MET A 183 -20.85 17.13 -14.65
CA MET A 183 -22.15 17.36 -14.02
C MET A 183 -23.30 16.72 -14.80
N GLU A 184 -23.28 16.81 -16.13
CA GLU A 184 -24.30 16.14 -16.96
C GLU A 184 -24.19 14.62 -16.88
N ILE A 185 -22.97 14.08 -16.85
CA ILE A 185 -22.73 12.65 -16.61
C ILE A 185 -23.31 12.23 -15.25
N TYR A 186 -23.11 13.04 -14.20
CA TYR A 186 -23.60 12.72 -12.86
C TYR A 186 -25.13 12.73 -12.80
N ARG A 187 -25.78 13.69 -13.47
CA ARG A 187 -27.25 13.74 -13.60
C ARG A 187 -27.79 12.50 -14.30
N LEU A 188 -27.18 12.09 -15.42
CA LEU A 188 -27.59 10.90 -16.17
C LEU A 188 -27.45 9.61 -15.36
N LEU A 189 -26.41 9.53 -14.52
CA LEU A 189 -26.15 8.38 -13.64
C LEU A 189 -26.91 8.42 -12.30
N GLY A 190 -27.67 9.47 -12.02
CA GLY A 190 -28.35 9.66 -10.73
C GLY A 190 -27.39 9.93 -9.56
N ILE A 191 -26.17 10.40 -9.84
CA ILE A 191 -25.17 10.77 -8.86
C ILE A 191 -25.37 12.23 -8.44
N HIS A 192 -25.25 12.52 -7.15
CA HIS A 192 -25.42 13.86 -6.60
C HIS A 192 -24.39 14.83 -7.22
N THR A 193 -24.86 15.89 -7.88
CA THR A 193 -24.00 16.84 -8.62
C THR A 193 -23.02 17.59 -7.73
N GLY A 194 -23.30 17.74 -6.43
CA GLY A 194 -22.34 18.29 -5.46
C GLY A 194 -21.05 17.48 -5.31
N LEU A 195 -20.98 16.25 -5.85
CA LEU A 195 -19.78 15.41 -5.85
C LEU A 195 -18.83 15.71 -7.03
N VAL A 196 -19.23 16.53 -8.00
CA VAL A 196 -18.41 16.86 -9.19
C VAL A 196 -17.10 17.55 -8.79
N GLN A 197 -17.17 18.61 -7.98
CA GLN A 197 -15.97 19.34 -7.53
C GLN A 197 -15.01 18.45 -6.72
N PRO A 198 -15.47 17.71 -5.69
CA PRO A 198 -14.63 16.72 -5.01
C PRO A 198 -14.02 15.65 -5.93
N THR A 199 -14.72 15.26 -7.00
CA THR A 199 -14.19 14.31 -7.98
C THR A 199 -13.00 14.91 -8.72
N LEU A 200 -13.10 16.15 -9.19
CA LEU A 200 -12.01 16.84 -9.87
C LEU A 200 -10.82 17.08 -8.94
N ALA A 201 -11.08 17.53 -7.71
CA ALA A 201 -10.06 17.65 -6.68
C ALA A 201 -9.38 16.29 -6.43
N GLY A 202 -10.16 15.21 -6.26
CA GLY A 202 -9.66 13.85 -6.04
C GLY A 202 -8.86 13.26 -7.20
N VAL A 203 -9.15 13.69 -8.44
CA VAL A 203 -8.31 13.35 -9.60
C VAL A 203 -6.91 13.95 -9.45
N LEU A 204 -6.79 15.16 -8.90
CA LEU A 204 -5.52 15.84 -8.71
C LEU A 204 -4.80 15.41 -7.42
N GLU A 205 -5.51 15.40 -6.30
CA GLU A 205 -4.97 15.18 -4.96
C GLU A 205 -6.01 14.42 -4.12
N LEU A 206 -5.61 13.26 -3.59
CA LEU A 206 -6.54 12.31 -2.99
C LEU A 206 -7.08 12.77 -1.63
N ASP A 207 -6.30 13.52 -0.85
CA ASP A 207 -6.65 13.92 0.52
C ASP A 207 -7.76 14.98 0.48
N ILE A 208 -7.54 16.03 -0.33
CA ILE A 208 -8.50 17.12 -0.55
C ILE A 208 -9.78 16.57 -1.18
N GLY A 209 -9.67 15.76 -2.24
CA GLY A 209 -10.85 15.17 -2.88
C GLY A 209 -11.66 14.28 -1.94
N SER A 210 -10.99 13.48 -1.10
CA SER A 210 -11.66 12.63 -0.12
C SER A 210 -12.34 13.45 0.99
N ALA A 211 -11.67 14.48 1.51
CA ALA A 211 -12.21 15.35 2.54
C ALA A 211 -13.43 16.13 2.02
N GLN A 212 -13.32 16.73 0.84
CA GLN A 212 -14.44 17.44 0.20
C GLN A 212 -15.61 16.48 -0.06
N THR A 213 -15.35 15.26 -0.54
CA THR A 213 -16.40 14.25 -0.77
C THR A 213 -17.13 13.91 0.53
N ALA A 214 -16.39 13.72 1.63
CA ALA A 214 -16.94 13.42 2.95
C ALA A 214 -17.80 14.57 3.51
N ALA A 215 -17.52 15.82 3.14
CA ALA A 215 -18.26 17.00 3.60
C ALA A 215 -19.58 17.24 2.84
N VAL A 216 -19.71 16.77 1.60
CA VAL A 216 -20.90 17.01 0.77
C VAL A 216 -22.13 16.31 1.36
N PRO A 217 -23.31 16.99 1.42
CA PRO A 217 -24.58 16.39 1.86
C PRO A 217 -25.21 15.50 0.78
N ALA A 218 -24.45 14.52 0.28
CA ALA A 218 -24.89 13.55 -0.72
C ALA A 218 -25.25 12.19 -0.08
N PRO A 219 -25.98 11.30 -0.79
CA PRO A 219 -26.25 9.94 -0.31
C PRO A 219 -24.95 9.22 0.08
N LEU A 220 -24.95 8.60 1.28
CA LEU A 220 -23.74 8.02 1.87
C LEU A 220 -23.04 7.03 0.92
N ILE A 221 -23.80 6.15 0.26
CA ILE A 221 -23.23 5.16 -0.66
C ILE A 221 -22.45 5.78 -1.82
N GLN A 222 -22.89 6.93 -2.33
CA GLN A 222 -22.20 7.65 -3.41
C GLN A 222 -20.89 8.26 -2.89
N LYS A 223 -20.91 8.81 -1.67
CA LYS A 223 -19.71 9.34 -1.00
C LYS A 223 -18.67 8.23 -0.77
N LEU A 224 -19.10 7.08 -0.25
CA LEU A 224 -18.21 5.94 0.02
C LEU A 224 -17.61 5.38 -1.28
N ALA A 225 -18.43 5.20 -2.32
CA ALA A 225 -17.94 4.71 -3.61
C ALA A 225 -16.93 5.69 -4.25
N LEU A 226 -17.22 6.99 -4.23
CA LEU A 226 -16.33 8.01 -4.77
C LEU A 226 -15.01 8.08 -4.00
N VAL A 227 -15.04 8.12 -2.65
CA VAL A 227 -13.81 8.13 -1.85
C VAL A 227 -12.99 6.87 -2.10
N SER A 228 -13.60 5.68 -2.13
CA SER A 228 -12.86 4.46 -2.44
C SER A 228 -12.19 4.51 -3.81
N GLY A 229 -12.88 5.06 -4.81
CA GLY A 229 -12.33 5.32 -6.14
C GLY A 229 -11.16 6.30 -6.13
N ILE A 230 -11.29 7.44 -5.41
CA ILE A 230 -10.23 8.45 -5.27
C ILE A 230 -8.98 7.86 -4.62
N ILE A 231 -9.13 7.08 -3.54
CA ILE A 231 -8.01 6.44 -2.84
C ILE A 231 -7.28 5.45 -3.76
N ALA A 232 -8.01 4.63 -4.51
CA ALA A 232 -7.44 3.67 -5.46
C ALA A 232 -6.84 4.32 -6.71
N TRP A 233 -7.38 5.48 -7.13
CA TRP A 233 -6.78 6.35 -8.14
C TRP A 233 -5.48 7.00 -7.65
N SER A 234 -5.39 7.32 -6.37
CA SER A 234 -4.24 7.95 -5.70
C SER A 234 -3.96 9.41 -6.08
N GLY A 235 -4.69 10.00 -7.03
CA GLY A 235 -4.51 11.40 -7.44
C GLY A 235 -3.27 11.61 -8.33
N LEU A 236 -3.27 12.67 -9.14
CA LEU A 236 -2.11 13.06 -9.95
C LEU A 236 -0.87 13.38 -9.10
N SER A 237 -1.07 13.82 -7.85
CA SER A 237 -0.01 14.00 -6.86
C SER A 237 0.83 12.72 -6.68
N VAL A 238 0.19 11.58 -6.38
CA VAL A 238 0.92 10.31 -6.23
C VAL A 238 1.46 9.82 -7.56
N HIS A 239 0.75 10.04 -8.68
CA HIS A 239 1.30 9.70 -10.00
C HIS A 239 2.61 10.45 -10.29
N ALA A 240 2.70 11.72 -9.91
CA ALA A 240 3.90 12.52 -10.06
C ALA A 240 5.03 12.05 -9.12
N GLN A 241 4.70 11.67 -7.89
CA GLN A 241 5.65 11.04 -6.95
C GLN A 241 6.23 9.72 -7.50
N VAL A 242 5.37 8.85 -8.06
CA VAL A 242 5.81 7.61 -8.69
C VAL A 242 6.66 7.93 -9.93
N ALA A 243 6.23 8.88 -10.76
CA ALA A 243 7.00 9.28 -11.94
C ALA A 243 8.40 9.79 -11.57
N SER A 244 8.54 10.63 -10.53
CA SER A 244 9.83 11.16 -10.10
C SER A 244 10.77 10.05 -9.65
N VAL A 245 10.25 9.05 -8.93
CA VAL A 245 11.01 7.87 -8.49
C VAL A 245 11.46 7.00 -9.67
N LEU A 246 10.59 6.82 -10.68
CA LEU A 246 10.88 5.96 -11.82
C LEU A 246 11.80 6.59 -12.88
N THR A 247 12.08 7.90 -12.82
CA THR A 247 12.93 8.63 -13.77
C THR A 247 14.29 7.98 -14.03
N HIS A 248 14.84 7.29 -13.02
CA HIS A 248 16.12 6.58 -13.10
C HIS A 248 15.99 5.11 -13.51
N THR A 249 14.88 4.72 -14.14
CA THR A 249 14.59 3.36 -14.61
C THR A 249 13.98 3.40 -16.00
N ASP A 250 13.87 2.25 -16.65
CA ASP A 250 13.16 2.07 -17.92
C ASP A 250 11.69 1.64 -17.75
N ILE A 251 11.17 1.59 -16.52
CA ILE A 251 9.79 1.18 -16.22
C ILE A 251 8.81 2.19 -16.83
N ARG A 252 7.81 1.71 -17.58
CA ARG A 252 6.81 2.58 -18.21
C ARG A 252 5.77 3.01 -17.19
N MET A 253 5.37 4.28 -17.24
CA MET A 253 4.23 4.80 -16.45
C MET A 253 2.86 4.41 -17.02
N ARG A 254 2.76 4.09 -18.32
CA ARG A 254 1.48 3.77 -18.97
C ARG A 254 0.73 2.57 -18.35
N PRO A 255 1.38 1.41 -18.10
CA PRO A 255 0.75 0.27 -17.44
C PRO A 255 0.27 0.62 -16.03
N TYR A 256 1.09 1.38 -15.29
CA TYR A 256 0.75 1.84 -13.95
C TYR A 256 -0.53 2.71 -13.96
N PHE A 257 -0.61 3.70 -14.83
CA PHE A 257 -1.79 4.57 -14.96
C PHE A 257 -3.06 3.77 -15.31
N LEU A 258 -2.95 2.82 -16.25
CA LEU A 258 -4.09 1.95 -16.61
C LEU A 258 -4.50 1.05 -15.44
N ALA A 259 -3.53 0.53 -14.68
CA ALA A 259 -3.80 -0.25 -13.48
C ALA A 259 -4.52 0.57 -12.41
N ARG A 260 -4.12 1.83 -12.19
CA ARG A 260 -4.78 2.75 -11.25
C ARG A 260 -6.22 3.04 -11.64
N PHE A 261 -6.49 3.24 -12.94
CA PHE A 261 -7.85 3.44 -13.42
C PHE A 261 -8.74 2.20 -13.19
N LEU A 262 -8.22 1.01 -13.48
CA LEU A 262 -8.91 -0.25 -13.20
C LEU A 262 -9.12 -0.44 -11.68
N HIS A 263 -8.12 -0.12 -10.88
CA HIS A 263 -8.18 -0.19 -9.42
C HIS A 263 -9.28 0.72 -8.87
N ALA A 264 -9.32 1.99 -9.29
CA ALA A 264 -10.34 2.96 -8.90
C ALA A 264 -11.76 2.47 -9.23
N SER A 265 -11.96 1.95 -10.44
CA SER A 265 -13.25 1.42 -10.89
C SER A 265 -13.69 0.21 -10.06
N LEU A 266 -12.79 -0.74 -9.82
CA LEU A 266 -13.06 -1.93 -9.02
C LEU A 266 -13.28 -1.58 -7.54
N ALA A 267 -12.52 -0.64 -6.98
CA ALA A 267 -12.65 -0.23 -5.58
C ALA A 267 -14.01 0.44 -5.32
N ALA A 268 -14.43 1.34 -6.21
CA ALA A 268 -15.76 1.97 -6.15
C ALA A 268 -16.88 0.92 -6.23
N LEU A 269 -16.80 -0.01 -7.20
CA LEU A 269 -17.79 -1.08 -7.37
C LEU A 269 -17.85 -2.02 -6.15
N LEU A 270 -16.69 -2.50 -5.68
CA LEU A 270 -16.62 -3.38 -4.52
C LEU A 270 -17.12 -2.68 -3.25
N THR A 271 -16.89 -1.38 -3.11
CA THR A 271 -17.44 -0.62 -1.97
C THR A 271 -18.97 -0.63 -1.98
N VAL A 272 -19.60 -0.46 -3.13
CA VAL A 272 -21.07 -0.53 -3.26
C VAL A 272 -21.57 -1.93 -2.89
N VAL A 273 -20.93 -2.98 -3.43
CA VAL A 273 -21.31 -4.38 -3.16
C VAL A 273 -21.14 -4.72 -1.68
N LEU A 274 -19.97 -4.47 -1.09
CA LEU A 274 -19.66 -4.78 0.30
C LEU A 274 -20.56 -4.01 1.26
N TYR A 275 -20.81 -2.72 1.00
CA TYR A 275 -21.73 -1.93 1.81
C TYR A 275 -23.17 -2.45 1.72
N GLY A 276 -23.62 -2.87 0.54
CA GLY A 276 -24.91 -3.54 0.33
C GLY A 276 -25.04 -4.85 1.10
N MET A 277 -23.94 -5.60 1.24
CA MET A 277 -23.84 -6.80 2.08
C MET A 277 -23.75 -6.50 3.58
N GLY A 278 -23.77 -5.22 3.98
CA GLY A 278 -23.73 -4.78 5.37
C GLY A 278 -22.33 -4.54 5.94
N VAL A 279 -21.26 -4.75 5.15
CA VAL A 279 -19.89 -4.44 5.57
C VAL A 279 -19.77 -2.94 5.81
N GLY A 280 -19.36 -2.56 7.03
CA GLY A 280 -19.32 -1.16 7.49
C GLY A 280 -20.57 -0.70 8.26
N ARG A 281 -21.70 -1.44 8.21
CA ARG A 281 -22.85 -1.26 9.10
C ARG A 281 -22.77 -2.17 10.33
N THR A 282 -22.35 -3.42 10.14
CA THR A 282 -22.15 -4.44 11.20
C THR A 282 -20.79 -4.34 11.90
N ALA A 283 -19.88 -3.51 11.42
CA ALA A 283 -18.53 -3.38 11.97
C ALA A 283 -18.47 -2.64 13.31
N GLN A 284 -19.52 -1.91 13.73
CA GLN A 284 -19.52 -1.27 15.05
C GLN A 284 -19.39 -2.28 16.20
N GLY A 285 -19.96 -3.49 16.07
CA GLY A 285 -19.88 -4.52 17.11
C GLY A 285 -18.54 -5.28 17.13
N ALA A 286 -18.02 -5.66 15.96
CA ALA A 286 -16.81 -6.49 15.84
C ALA A 286 -15.50 -5.67 15.92
N LEU A 287 -15.48 -4.42 15.44
CA LEU A 287 -14.32 -3.55 15.64
C LEU A 287 -14.18 -3.15 17.11
N ALA A 288 -15.28 -2.94 17.85
CA ALA A 288 -15.24 -2.61 19.28
C ALA A 288 -14.62 -3.70 20.17
N SER A 289 -14.58 -4.96 19.72
CA SER A 289 -13.83 -6.04 20.37
C SER A 289 -12.34 -6.04 20.01
N VAL A 290 -11.97 -5.59 18.80
CA VAL A 290 -10.58 -5.57 18.32
C VAL A 290 -9.85 -4.28 18.73
N THR A 291 -10.51 -3.12 18.66
CA THR A 291 -9.98 -1.84 19.16
C THR A 291 -9.78 -1.85 20.67
N ARG A 292 -10.50 -2.70 21.41
CA ARG A 292 -10.25 -2.95 22.85
C ARG A 292 -8.87 -3.56 23.12
N HIS A 293 -8.23 -4.16 22.12
CA HIS A 293 -6.92 -4.81 22.22
C HIS A 293 -5.83 -4.12 21.38
N LEU A 294 -6.18 -3.05 20.65
CA LEU A 294 -5.25 -2.21 19.89
C LEU A 294 -5.45 -0.74 20.33
N PRO A 295 -4.72 -0.29 21.37
CA PRO A 295 -4.99 0.99 22.03
C PRO A 295 -4.70 2.23 21.18
N MET A 296 -4.10 2.06 19.98
CA MET A 296 -3.91 3.14 19.02
C MET A 296 -5.22 3.57 18.34
N MET A 297 -6.29 2.78 18.45
CA MET A 297 -7.60 3.03 17.84
C MET A 297 -8.75 3.21 18.86
N SER A 298 -8.45 3.38 20.15
CA SER A 298 -9.47 3.80 21.10
C SER A 298 -9.98 5.18 20.71
N SER A 299 -11.30 5.37 20.82
CA SER A 299 -11.93 6.67 20.59
C SER A 299 -11.28 7.71 21.50
N VAL A 300 -10.63 8.70 20.89
CA VAL A 300 -10.24 9.94 21.56
C VAL A 300 -11.51 10.51 22.18
N SER A 301 -11.60 10.50 23.51
CA SER A 301 -12.64 11.24 24.20
C SER A 301 -12.35 12.72 24.00
N GLU A 302 -13.34 13.51 23.60
CA GLU A 302 -13.20 14.97 23.41
C GLU A 302 -12.84 15.72 24.70
N GLN A 303 -12.70 15.02 25.82
CA GLN A 303 -12.44 15.58 27.16
C GLN A 303 -10.98 15.47 27.62
N GLU A 304 -10.12 14.74 26.90
CA GLU A 304 -8.71 14.63 27.25
C GLU A 304 -7.82 15.55 26.41
N GLY A 305 -6.92 16.28 27.07
CA GLY A 305 -5.99 17.18 26.38
C GLY A 305 -5.10 16.43 25.38
N PHE A 306 -4.71 17.10 24.29
CA PHE A 306 -3.85 16.54 23.24
C PHE A 306 -2.64 15.78 23.82
N TRP A 307 -2.00 16.33 24.85
CA TRP A 307 -0.82 15.74 25.48
C TRP A 307 -1.12 14.43 26.20
N THR A 308 -2.25 14.29 26.92
CA THR A 308 -2.58 13.04 27.62
C THR A 308 -2.94 11.95 26.62
N THR A 309 -3.73 12.30 25.60
CA THR A 309 -4.08 11.40 24.50
C THR A 309 -2.83 10.94 23.74
N PHE A 310 -1.91 11.86 23.42
CA PHE A 310 -0.65 11.55 22.75
C PHE A 310 0.24 10.64 23.62
N THR A 311 0.39 10.94 24.91
CA THR A 311 1.19 10.10 25.82
C THR A 311 0.63 8.70 25.98
N HIS A 312 -0.70 8.55 26.09
CA HIS A 312 -1.34 7.24 26.20
C HIS A 312 -1.27 6.44 24.89
N ALA A 313 -1.48 7.10 23.74
CA ALA A 313 -1.31 6.45 22.44
C ALA A 313 0.14 6.00 22.22
N MET A 314 1.12 6.84 22.59
CA MET A 314 2.54 6.53 22.49
C MET A 314 2.97 5.43 23.47
N SER A 315 2.54 5.46 24.73
CA SER A 315 2.91 4.43 25.73
C SER A 315 2.40 3.06 25.31
N ASN A 316 1.14 2.99 24.89
CA ASN A 316 0.53 1.73 24.47
C ASN A 316 1.14 1.22 23.15
N SER A 317 1.47 2.11 22.22
CA SER A 317 2.16 1.74 20.97
C SER A 317 3.58 1.25 21.24
N PHE A 318 4.26 1.85 22.22
CA PHE A 318 5.61 1.49 22.63
C PHE A 318 5.65 0.13 23.36
N GLU A 319 4.71 -0.13 24.26
CA GLU A 319 4.56 -1.43 24.93
C GLU A 319 4.28 -2.56 23.92
N LEU A 320 3.40 -2.32 22.94
CA LEU A 320 3.13 -3.28 21.87
C LEU A 320 4.38 -3.55 21.02
N TRP A 321 5.13 -2.50 20.67
CA TRP A 321 6.40 -2.61 19.94
C TRP A 321 7.45 -3.40 20.72
N LEU A 322 7.62 -3.11 22.01
CA LEU A 322 8.52 -3.86 22.89
C LEU A 322 8.10 -5.33 23.00
N GLY A 323 6.80 -5.60 23.12
CA GLY A 323 6.25 -6.95 23.15
C GLY A 323 6.55 -7.74 21.88
N ILE A 324 6.37 -7.11 20.70
CA ILE A 324 6.71 -7.73 19.40
C ILE A 324 8.21 -8.01 19.31
N CYS A 325 9.06 -7.03 19.65
CA CYS A 325 10.51 -7.21 19.65
C CYS A 325 10.94 -8.34 20.59
N ALA A 326 10.40 -8.39 21.82
CA ALA A 326 10.68 -9.45 22.78
C ALA A 326 10.26 -10.83 22.25
N ALA A 327 9.05 -10.94 21.68
CA ALA A 327 8.54 -12.18 21.09
C ALA A 327 9.42 -12.67 19.93
N LEU A 328 9.83 -11.78 19.02
CA LEU A 328 10.74 -12.11 17.93
C LEU A 328 12.12 -12.54 18.44
N THR A 329 12.60 -11.92 19.52
CA THR A 329 13.89 -12.27 20.14
C THR A 329 13.84 -13.65 20.78
N VAL A 330 12.75 -13.97 21.50
CA VAL A 330 12.50 -15.30 22.08
C VAL A 330 12.37 -16.36 20.98
N LEU A 331 11.65 -16.05 19.91
CA LEU A 331 11.50 -16.95 18.76
C LEU A 331 12.86 -17.23 18.10
N SER A 332 13.66 -16.19 17.87
CA SER A 332 15.01 -16.30 17.33
C SER A 332 15.92 -17.15 18.24
N ALA A 333 15.90 -16.90 19.55
CA ALA A 333 16.62 -17.69 20.53
C ALA A 333 16.17 -19.17 20.54
N GLY A 334 14.86 -19.43 20.46
CA GLY A 334 14.30 -20.77 20.38
C GLY A 334 14.75 -21.53 19.13
N VAL A 335 14.76 -20.87 17.96
CA VAL A 335 15.28 -21.45 16.72
C VAL A 335 16.78 -21.76 16.82
N LEU A 336 17.56 -20.87 17.45
CA LEU A 336 18.99 -21.11 17.67
C LEU A 336 19.26 -22.27 18.63
N LEU A 337 18.48 -22.40 19.71
CA LEU A 337 18.57 -23.50 20.66
C LEU A 337 18.20 -24.83 20.00
N LEU A 338 17.09 -24.89 19.26
CA LEU A 338 16.67 -26.08 18.52
C LEU A 338 17.73 -26.53 17.50
N ARG A 339 18.44 -25.59 16.86
CA ARG A 339 19.54 -25.91 15.94
C ARG A 339 20.81 -26.41 16.64
N ARG A 340 20.99 -26.15 17.94
CA ARG A 340 22.10 -26.69 18.75
C ARG A 340 21.81 -28.07 19.34
N ILE A 341 20.56 -28.52 19.36
CA ILE A 341 20.19 -29.86 19.82
C ILE A 341 20.59 -30.87 18.74
N ARG A 342 21.69 -31.60 18.96
CA ARG A 342 22.02 -32.80 18.18
C ARG A 342 21.34 -34.00 18.84
N ILE A 343 20.30 -34.52 18.20
CA ILE A 343 19.65 -35.76 18.62
C ILE A 343 20.57 -36.91 18.21
N VAL A 344 21.24 -37.53 19.19
CA VAL A 344 22.01 -38.76 18.98
C VAL A 344 21.09 -39.94 19.23
N ALA A 345 20.58 -40.55 18.16
CA ALA A 345 19.78 -41.77 18.26
C ALA A 345 20.71 -42.99 18.28
N PHE A 346 20.77 -43.71 19.40
CA PHE A 346 21.45 -45.00 19.49
C PHE A 346 20.50 -46.11 19.02
N PHE A 347 20.82 -46.71 17.86
CA PHE A 347 20.17 -47.95 17.43
C PHE A 347 20.98 -49.14 17.93
N VAL A 348 20.44 -49.86 18.91
CA VAL A 348 21.00 -51.14 19.35
C VAL A 348 20.59 -52.20 18.31
N ARG A 349 21.57 -52.70 17.56
CA ARG A 349 21.37 -53.84 16.66
C ARG A 349 21.26 -55.09 17.56
N SER A 350 20.06 -55.63 17.70
CA SER A 350 19.88 -56.95 18.31
C SER A 350 20.60 -57.97 17.42
N GLN A 351 21.64 -58.62 17.96
CA GLN A 351 22.09 -59.90 17.43
C GLN A 351 21.26 -60.97 18.12
N GLY A 352 20.48 -61.69 17.32
CA GLY A 352 19.62 -62.80 17.69
C GLY A 352 19.03 -63.37 16.42
#